data_AF-A0A4Y8C7J4-F1
#
_entry.id   AF-A0A4Y8C7J4-F1
#
_cell.length_a   1.000
_cell.length_b   1.000
_cell.length_c   1.000
_cell.angle_alpha   90.00
_cell.angle_beta   90.00
_cell.angle_gamma   90.00
#
_symmetry.space_group_name_H-M   'P 1'
#
loop_
_entity.id
_entity.type
_entity.pdbx_description
1 polymer ?
#
loop_
_entity_poly.entity_id
_entity_poly.type
_entity_poly.pdbx_seq_one_letter_code
_entity_poly.pdbx_strand_id
1 'polypeptide(L)'
;KSELHKQYTDISEKISQALAFMEACGINTSNTPSLREVSVYTSHEALLLPYEEALTRVDSLSGEIYDCSAHMLWIGERTRALDEAHVHFLRGVKNPLGVKIGPSASA
;
A
#
# COMPACT_ATOMS: atom_id res chain seq x y z
N LYS A 1 -31.13 -8.88 -14.43
CA LYS A 1 -29.75 -8.45 -14.10
C LYS A 1 -29.83 -7.30 -13.12
N SER A 2 -29.07 -7.31 -12.02
CA SER A 2 -29.03 -6.23 -11.03
C SER A 2 -28.59 -4.91 -11.67
N GLU A 3 -29.07 -3.78 -11.15
CA GLU A 3 -28.66 -2.45 -11.62
C GLU A 3 -27.14 -2.23 -11.47
N LEU A 4 -26.54 -2.75 -10.39
CA LEU A 4 -25.09 -2.73 -10.18
C LEU A 4 -24.31 -3.46 -11.28
N HIS A 5 -24.88 -4.57 -11.79
CA HIS A 5 -24.25 -5.32 -12.87
C HIS A 5 -24.23 -4.52 -14.18
N LYS A 6 -25.28 -3.74 -14.47
CA LYS A 6 -25.28 -2.84 -15.65
C LYS A 6 -24.20 -1.77 -15.51
N GLN A 7 -24.15 -1.08 -14.37
CA GLN A 7 -23.16 -0.03 -14.12
C GLN A 7 -21.72 -0.55 -14.23
N TYR A 8 -21.43 -1.74 -13.67
CA TYR A 8 -20.13 -2.37 -13.82
C TYR A 8 -19.82 -2.72 -15.28
N THR A 9 -20.80 -3.25 -16.01
CA THR A 9 -20.63 -3.61 -17.43
C THR A 9 -20.32 -2.37 -18.28
N ASP A 10 -21.06 -1.28 -18.09
CA ASP A 10 -20.83 -0.02 -18.81
C ASP A 10 -19.40 0.53 -18.57
N ILE A 11 -18.88 0.43 -17.34
CA ILE A 11 -17.52 0.84 -17.03
C ILE A 11 -16.51 -0.10 -17.71
N SER A 12 -16.71 -1.41 -17.62
CA SER A 12 -15.84 -2.40 -18.23
C SER A 12 -15.75 -2.24 -19.76
N GLU A 13 -16.88 -1.95 -20.41
CA GLU A 13 -16.94 -1.71 -21.86
C GLU A 13 -16.16 -0.44 -22.24
N LYS A 14 -16.29 0.65 -21.49
CA LYS A 14 -15.52 1.88 -21.71
C LYS A 14 -14.02 1.67 -21.54
N ILE A 15 -13.59 0.92 -20.51
CA ILE A 15 -12.17 0.57 -20.31
C ILE A 15 -11.67 -0.26 -21.51
N SER A 16 -12.46 -1.23 -21.96
CA SER A 16 -12.10 -2.08 -23.12
C SER A 16 -11.96 -1.26 -24.40
N GLN A 17 -12.87 -0.31 -24.65
CA GLN A 17 -12.78 0.61 -25.78
C GLN A 17 -11.54 1.50 -25.73
N ALA A 18 -11.18 2.01 -24.54
CA ALA A 18 -9.97 2.80 -24.36
C ALA A 18 -8.69 2.00 -24.64
N LEU A 19 -8.61 0.75 -24.17
CA LEU A 19 -7.49 -0.15 -24.47
C LEU A 19 -7.40 -0.48 -25.96
N ALA A 20 -8.54 -0.73 -26.62
CA ALA A 20 -8.58 -0.96 -28.08
C ALA A 20 -8.14 0.28 -28.87
N PHE A 21 -8.50 1.48 -28.40
CA PHE A 21 -8.02 2.73 -29.00
C PHE A 21 -6.50 2.90 -28.86
N MET A 22 -5.93 2.62 -27.67
CA MET A 22 -4.49 2.64 -27.46
C MET A 22 -3.77 1.67 -28.43
N GLU A 23 -4.32 0.47 -28.59
CA GLU A 23 -3.78 -0.52 -29.53
C GLU A 23 -3.86 -0.05 -30.98
N ALA A 24 -4.97 0.58 -31.39
CA ALA A 24 -5.12 1.19 -32.71
C ALA A 24 -4.12 2.34 -32.97
N CYS A 25 -3.70 3.05 -31.91
CA CYS A 25 -2.62 4.03 -31.95
C CYS A 25 -1.21 3.41 -31.90
N GLY A 26 -1.09 2.08 -31.87
CA GLY A 26 0.18 1.36 -31.85
C GLY A 26 0.77 1.16 -30.44
N ILE A 27 0.02 1.45 -29.37
CA ILE A 27 0.43 1.23 -27.98
C ILE A 27 -0.21 -0.06 -27.49
N ASN A 28 0.57 -1.12 -27.26
CA ASN A 28 0.03 -2.42 -26.87
C ASN A 28 0.95 -3.17 -25.89
N THR A 29 0.48 -4.31 -25.42
CA THR A 29 1.18 -5.13 -24.42
C THR A 29 2.52 -5.68 -24.91
N SER A 30 2.77 -5.76 -26.23
CA SER A 30 4.05 -6.23 -26.77
C SER A 30 5.16 -5.17 -26.74
N ASN A 31 4.81 -3.88 -26.82
CA ASN A 31 5.77 -2.78 -26.90
C ASN A 31 5.74 -1.83 -25.69
N THR A 32 4.76 -1.99 -24.79
CA THR A 32 4.57 -1.13 -23.62
C THR A 32 4.49 -2.00 -22.35
N PRO A 33 5.62 -2.26 -21.64
CA PRO A 33 5.65 -3.12 -20.46
C PRO A 33 4.71 -2.69 -19.33
N SER A 34 4.49 -1.38 -19.17
CA SER A 34 3.56 -0.82 -18.17
C SER A 34 2.10 -1.23 -18.38
N LEU A 35 1.74 -1.84 -19.52
CA LEU A 35 0.41 -2.44 -19.75
C LEU A 35 0.30 -3.91 -19.30
N ARG A 36 1.42 -4.58 -18.99
CA ARG A 36 1.44 -5.99 -18.55
C ARG A 36 1.87 -6.17 -17.10
N GLU A 37 2.47 -5.14 -16.52
CA GLU A 37 3.07 -5.19 -15.19
C GLU A 37 2.44 -4.15 -14.26
N VAL A 38 2.38 -4.49 -12.98
CA VAL A 38 1.92 -3.61 -11.92
C VAL A 38 2.80 -3.82 -10.69
N SER A 39 3.10 -2.74 -9.97
CA SER A 39 3.75 -2.84 -8.67
C SER A 39 2.71 -3.20 -7.62
N VAL A 40 2.88 -4.35 -6.95
CA VAL A 40 2.06 -4.75 -5.81
C VAL A 40 2.89 -4.63 -4.54
N TYR A 41 2.38 -3.88 -3.57
CA TYR A 41 3.03 -3.66 -2.28
C TYR A 41 2.26 -4.37 -1.16
N THR A 42 2.95 -4.65 -0.07
CA THR A 42 2.41 -5.33 1.12
C THR A 42 2.35 -4.37 2.30
N SER A 43 1.35 -4.57 3.16
CA SER A 43 1.19 -3.83 4.39
C SER A 43 0.46 -4.64 5.45
N HIS A 44 0.79 -4.42 6.72
CA HIS A 44 0.06 -4.94 7.88
C HIS A 44 0.14 -3.99 9.08
N GLU A 45 -0.65 -4.29 10.11
CA GLU A 45 -0.55 -3.59 11.39
C GLU A 45 0.70 -4.06 12.11
N ALA A 46 1.61 -3.15 12.46
CA ALA A 46 2.85 -3.45 13.19
C ALA A 46 2.56 -3.83 14.65
N LEU A 47 1.81 -4.91 14.87
CA LEU A 47 1.16 -5.21 16.14
C LEU A 47 2.08 -5.97 17.08
N LEU A 48 2.74 -7.01 16.59
CA LEU A 48 3.60 -7.90 17.37
C LEU A 48 5.06 -7.43 17.28
N LEU A 49 5.42 -6.45 18.12
CA LEU A 49 6.73 -5.77 18.03
C LEU A 49 7.96 -6.71 18.02
N PRO A 50 8.00 -7.85 18.75
CA PRO A 50 9.12 -8.79 18.61
C PRO A 50 9.29 -9.37 17.19
N TYR A 51 8.19 -9.53 16.45
CA TYR A 51 8.23 -9.97 15.05
C TYR A 51 8.73 -8.85 14.13
N GLU A 52 8.24 -7.64 14.33
CA GLU A 52 8.65 -6.44 13.58
C GLU A 52 10.14 -6.13 13.81
N GLU A 53 10.60 -6.18 15.07
CA GLU A 53 12.01 -5.98 15.43
C GLU A 53 12.93 -7.01 14.75
N ALA A 54 12.55 -8.30 14.77
CA ALA A 54 13.33 -9.36 14.13
C ALA A 54 13.44 -9.18 12.60
N LEU A 55 12.52 -8.43 12.00
CA LEU A 55 12.50 -8.13 10.57
C LEU A 55 13.01 -6.72 10.22
N THR A 56 13.45 -5.95 11.21
CA THR A 56 14.04 -4.62 10.99
C THR A 56 15.50 -4.72 10.59
N ARG A 57 15.89 -4.01 9.53
CA ARG A 57 17.24 -4.04 8.91
C ARG A 57 17.76 -2.64 8.65
N VAL A 58 19.08 -2.54 8.58
CA VAL A 58 19.78 -1.35 8.09
C VAL A 58 19.98 -1.51 6.59
N ASP A 59 19.51 -0.54 5.81
CA ASP A 59 19.75 -0.49 4.38
C ASP A 59 21.24 -0.33 4.09
N SER A 60 21.77 -1.18 3.22
CA SER A 60 23.21 -1.24 2.93
C SER A 60 23.77 -0.03 2.19
N LEU A 61 22.92 0.77 1.53
CA LEU A 61 23.35 1.90 0.71
C LEU A 61 23.23 3.23 1.45
N SER A 62 22.15 3.42 2.20
CA SER A 62 21.83 4.66 2.91
C SER A 62 22.17 4.62 4.40
N GLY A 63 22.29 3.44 5.01
CA GLY A 63 22.44 3.29 6.46
C GLY A 63 21.14 3.55 7.24
N GLU A 64 20.02 3.77 6.55
CA GLU A 64 18.73 4.01 7.17
C GLU A 64 18.07 2.71 7.63
N ILE A 65 17.19 2.81 8.63
CA ILE A 65 16.53 1.65 9.23
C ILE A 65 15.16 1.45 8.60
N TYR A 66 14.88 0.23 8.14
CA TYR A 66 13.58 -0.17 7.61
C TYR A 66 13.10 -1.42 8.31
N ASP A 67 11.82 -1.48 8.64
CA ASP A 67 11.18 -2.75 8.93
C ASP A 67 10.88 -3.47 7.62
N CYS A 68 11.57 -4.58 7.37
CA CYS A 68 11.42 -5.36 6.13
C CYS A 68 10.31 -6.42 6.21
N SER A 69 9.45 -6.37 7.22
CA SER A 69 8.26 -7.25 7.31
C SER A 69 7.22 -6.92 6.23
N ALA A 70 7.13 -5.65 5.82
CA ALA A 70 6.26 -5.17 4.74
C ALA A 70 6.78 -3.85 4.14
N HIS A 71 6.17 -3.40 3.04
CA HIS A 71 6.55 -2.14 2.43
C HIS A 71 6.04 -0.94 3.24
N MET A 72 4.80 -1.02 3.73
CA MET A 72 4.14 0.00 4.53
C MET A 72 3.57 -0.63 5.80
N LEU A 73 3.66 0.08 6.92
CA LEU A 73 3.16 -0.40 8.21
C LEU A 73 2.17 0.59 8.79
N TRP A 74 1.18 0.11 9.54
CA TRP A 74 0.28 1.00 10.29
C TRP A 74 0.23 0.71 11.79
N ILE A 75 -0.07 1.76 12.55
CA ILE A 75 -0.43 1.70 13.97
C ILE A 75 -1.96 1.60 14.09
N GLY A 76 -2.43 0.63 14.87
CA GLY A 76 -3.84 0.43 15.15
C GLY A 76 -4.44 1.48 16.08
N GLU A 77 -5.76 1.60 16.07
CA GLU A 77 -6.49 2.57 16.93
C GLU A 77 -6.22 2.34 18.42
N ARG A 78 -5.95 1.10 18.82
CA ARG A 78 -5.76 0.68 20.22
C ARG A 78 -4.30 0.69 20.67
N THR A 79 -3.38 1.01 19.76
CA THR A 79 -1.92 0.99 19.99
C THR A 79 -1.25 2.30 19.56
N ARG A 80 -2.04 3.36 19.31
CA ARG A 80 -1.56 4.67 18.82
C ARG A 80 -1.27 5.71 19.91
N ALA A 81 -1.20 5.30 21.17
CA ALA A 81 -0.86 6.25 22.23
C ALA A 81 0.55 6.79 22.00
N LEU A 82 0.70 8.12 22.10
CA LEU A 82 1.93 8.83 21.71
C LEU A 82 3.17 8.36 22.49
N ASP A 83 2.97 7.98 23.75
CA ASP A 83 4.02 7.56 24.67
C ASP A 83 4.15 6.04 24.78
N GLU A 84 3.54 5.28 23.86
CA GLU A 84 3.59 3.81 23.85
C GLU A 84 4.54 3.23 22.79
N ALA A 85 4.81 1.93 22.93
CA ALA A 85 5.86 1.21 22.21
C ALA A 85 5.71 1.24 20.68
N HIS A 86 4.48 1.18 20.15
CA HIS A 86 4.25 1.15 18.70
C HIS A 86 4.62 2.46 18.01
N VAL A 87 4.25 3.60 18.60
CA VAL A 87 4.66 4.93 18.09
C VAL A 87 6.17 5.10 18.22
N HIS A 88 6.74 4.66 19.34
CA HIS A 88 8.18 4.69 19.58
C HIS A 88 8.98 3.78 18.63
N PHE A 89 8.45 2.63 18.25
CA PHE A 89 9.07 1.72 17.30
C PHE A 89 9.01 2.32 15.89
N LEU A 90 7.81 2.68 15.43
CA LEU A 90 7.62 3.13 14.05
C LEU A 90 8.22 4.52 13.76
N ARG A 91 8.43 5.39 14.75
CA ARG A 91 9.21 6.63 14.52
C ARG A 91 10.68 6.37 14.13
N GLY A 92 11.19 5.17 14.41
CA GLY A 92 12.58 4.78 14.16
C GLY A 92 12.84 4.20 12.77
N VAL A 93 11.79 3.82 12.03
CA VAL A 93 11.92 3.21 10.70
C VAL A 93 11.56 4.20 9.59
N LYS A 94 12.05 3.94 8.38
CA LYS A 94 11.84 4.79 7.19
C LYS A 94 10.75 4.29 6.23
N ASN A 95 10.03 3.25 6.60
CA ASN A 95 8.84 2.81 5.86
C ASN A 95 7.82 3.97 5.77
N PRO A 96 7.00 4.04 4.70
CA PRO A 96 5.74 4.76 4.76
C PRO A 96 4.89 4.26 5.94
N LEU A 97 4.30 5.17 6.70
CA LEU A 97 3.55 4.85 7.91
C LEU A 97 2.10 5.29 7.79
N GLY A 98 1.21 4.50 8.39
CA GLY A 98 -0.18 4.83 8.60
C GLY A 98 -0.53 4.84 10.08
N VAL A 99 -1.53 5.62 10.45
CA VAL A 99 -2.11 5.59 11.80
C VAL A 99 -3.62 5.55 11.64
N LYS A 100 -4.27 4.57 12.27
CA LYS A 100 -5.72 4.57 12.37
C LYS A 100 -6.14 5.70 13.30
N ILE A 101 -7.07 6.56 12.85
CA ILE A 101 -7.59 7.68 13.64
C ILE A 101 -9.10 7.52 13.76
N GLY A 102 -9.54 7.08 14.93
CA GLY A 102 -10.95 6.91 15.26
C GLY A 102 -11.63 8.18 15.79
N PRO A 103 -12.95 8.13 16.05
CA PRO A 103 -13.75 9.28 16.50
C PRO A 103 -13.34 9.90 17.85
N SER A 104 -12.54 9.19 18.66
CA SER A 104 -12.03 9.68 19.95
C SER A 104 -10.79 10.55 19.83
N ALA A 105 -10.21 10.69 18.63
CA ALA A 105 -9.05 11.54 18.42
C ALA A 105 -9.40 13.03 18.54
N SER A 106 -8.52 13.79 19.18
CA SER A 106 -8.53 15.25 19.21
C SER A 106 -7.37 15.82 18.39
N ALA A 107 -7.55 17.04 17.89
CA ALA A 107 -6.49 17.83 17.24
C ALA A 107 -5.57 18.50 18.26
#